data_AF-A0A496AVK4-F1
#
_entry.id   AF-A0A496AVK4-F1
#
_cell.length_a   1.000
_cell.length_b   1.000
_cell.length_c   1.000
_cell.angle_alpha   90.00
_cell.angle_beta   90.00
_cell.angle_gamma   90.00
#
_symmetry.space_group_name_H-M   'P 1'
#
loop_
_entity.id
_entity.type
_entity.pdbx_description
1 polymer ?
#
loop_
_entity_poly.entity_id
_entity_poly.type
_entity_poly.pdbx_seq_one_letter_code
_entity_poly.pdbx_strand_id
1 'polypeptide(L)'
;MKLRCQLKSIKCPRYKHQGIFRPNDEMVKPLLSDLHQCAACIAYAAPQRPDLEDDLFQIASLTLIEKGPKFNPAHHSGAGFGTFIRPRICGALMHEKSRELTRSTREFPSCGGTSNPYEDSDAEVNQDIGRLWEVPDPRAEFETELVRNISFNTALPKLLKMLTPREQEVFACLRTDQRNCEIAETLTLSEARVNQLVTQVTQKLTRAAQRLGLAE
;
A
#
# COMPACT_ATOMS: atom_id res chain seq x y z
N MET A 1 20.56 -9.85 -8.93
CA MET A 1 20.82 -10.34 -10.30
C MET A 1 19.68 -9.93 -11.22
N LYS A 2 19.94 -9.18 -12.30
CA LYS A 2 18.93 -8.89 -13.33
C LYS A 2 18.96 -10.01 -14.37
N LEU A 3 17.97 -10.91 -14.35
CA LEU A 3 17.78 -11.91 -15.41
C LEU A 3 17.40 -11.16 -16.71
N ARG A 4 18.37 -10.93 -17.60
CA ARG A 4 18.10 -10.35 -18.92
C ARG A 4 17.75 -11.49 -19.88
N CYS A 5 16.55 -11.46 -20.48
CA CYS A 5 16.15 -12.28 -21.63
C CYS A 5 17.20 -11.97 -22.74
N GLN A 6 18.09 -12.92 -23.06
CA GLN A 6 19.22 -12.70 -23.99
C GLN A 6 18.78 -12.56 -25.47
N LEU A 7 17.49 -12.76 -25.73
CA LEU A 7 16.90 -12.55 -27.05
C LEU A 7 16.68 -11.05 -27.24
N LYS A 8 17.64 -10.39 -27.89
CA LYS A 8 17.50 -9.00 -28.35
C LYS A 8 16.22 -8.90 -29.17
N SER A 9 15.31 -8.03 -28.73
CA SER A 9 14.12 -7.59 -29.47
C SER A 9 12.88 -8.50 -29.49
N ILE A 10 12.91 -9.70 -28.91
CA ILE A 10 11.70 -10.53 -28.78
C ILE A 10 11.14 -10.35 -27.37
N LYS A 11 9.95 -9.75 -27.25
CA LYS A 11 9.19 -9.81 -25.99
C LYS A 11 8.95 -11.29 -25.70
N CYS A 12 9.68 -11.82 -24.71
CA CYS A 12 9.49 -13.16 -24.15
C CYS A 12 7.95 -13.39 -24.05
N PRO A 13 7.36 -14.37 -24.78
CA PRO A 13 5.91 -14.47 -24.95
C PRO A 13 5.22 -14.59 -23.58
N ARG A 14 3.96 -14.10 -23.49
CA ARG A 14 3.16 -14.25 -22.27
C ARG A 14 3.17 -15.74 -21.90
N TYR A 15 3.65 -16.02 -20.69
CA TYR A 15 3.78 -17.37 -20.16
C TYR A 15 2.41 -18.05 -20.18
N LYS A 16 2.22 -18.99 -21.11
CA LYS A 16 1.02 -19.82 -21.20
C LYS A 16 1.22 -21.02 -20.29
N HIS A 17 0.42 -21.07 -19.22
CA HIS A 17 0.36 -22.22 -18.33
C HIS A 17 -0.44 -23.32 -19.02
N GLN A 18 0.16 -24.50 -19.18
CA GLN A 18 -0.53 -25.73 -19.54
C GLN A 18 -0.11 -26.79 -18.53
N GLY A 19 -1.04 -27.21 -17.67
CA GLY A 19 -0.87 -28.30 -16.70
C GLY A 19 -0.72 -27.85 -15.24
N ILE A 20 -1.44 -28.51 -14.34
CA ILE A 20 -1.28 -28.31 -12.89
C ILE A 20 0.02 -29.00 -12.46
N PHE A 21 1.12 -28.24 -12.34
CA PHE A 21 2.33 -28.76 -11.72
C PHE A 21 2.04 -29.00 -10.23
N ARG A 22 2.32 -30.21 -9.74
CA ARG A 22 2.25 -30.52 -8.31
C ARG A 22 3.68 -30.64 -7.81
N PRO A 23 4.15 -29.70 -6.98
CA PRO A 23 5.45 -29.82 -6.35
C PRO A 23 5.45 -31.07 -5.45
N ASN A 24 6.48 -31.90 -5.55
CA ASN A 24 6.68 -33.03 -4.65
C ASN A 24 7.50 -32.60 -3.42
N ASP A 25 7.37 -33.32 -2.31
CA ASP A 25 8.10 -33.03 -1.07
C ASP A 25 9.61 -32.99 -1.26
N GLU A 26 10.17 -33.82 -2.15
CA GLU A 26 11.61 -33.80 -2.47
C GLU A 26 12.06 -32.50 -3.13
N MET A 27 11.18 -31.83 -3.87
CA MET A 27 11.47 -30.53 -4.50
C MET A 27 11.22 -29.37 -3.54
N VAL A 28 10.31 -29.53 -2.59
CA VAL A 28 9.92 -28.48 -1.64
C VAL A 28 10.85 -28.43 -0.42
N LYS A 29 11.26 -29.59 0.11
CA LYS A 29 12.13 -29.68 1.30
C LYS A 29 13.40 -28.83 1.21
N PRO A 30 14.18 -28.86 0.09
CA PRO A 30 15.37 -28.02 -0.04
C PRO A 30 15.04 -26.51 -0.06
N LEU A 31 13.83 -26.15 -0.49
CA LEU A 31 13.40 -24.77 -0.54
C LEU A 31 12.98 -24.23 0.85
N LEU A 32 12.58 -25.08 1.81
CA LEU A 32 12.13 -24.61 3.12
C LEU A 32 13.23 -23.86 3.87
N SER A 33 14.47 -24.37 3.85
CA SER A 33 15.63 -23.67 4.40
C SER A 33 15.91 -22.36 3.64
N ASP A 34 15.71 -22.37 2.31
CA ASP A 34 15.85 -21.16 1.50
C ASP A 34 14.78 -20.10 1.84
N LEU A 35 13.55 -20.51 2.21
CA LEU A 35 12.48 -19.60 2.60
C LEU A 35 12.84 -18.85 3.89
N HIS A 36 13.31 -19.59 4.91
CA HIS A 36 13.81 -18.99 6.15
C HIS A 36 14.96 -18.02 5.86
N GLN A 37 15.96 -18.45 5.07
CA GLN A 37 17.08 -17.59 4.71
C GLN A 37 16.63 -16.33 3.95
N CYS A 38 15.64 -16.45 3.07
CA CYS A 38 15.09 -15.32 2.32
C CYS A 38 14.31 -14.37 3.24
N ALA A 39 13.50 -14.88 4.16
CA ALA A 39 12.79 -14.07 5.16
C ALA A 39 13.77 -13.29 6.04
N ALA A 40 14.76 -13.97 6.62
CA ALA A 40 15.81 -13.34 7.42
C ALA A 40 16.59 -12.30 6.60
N CYS A 41 17.06 -12.65 5.39
CA CYS A 41 17.77 -11.70 4.52
C CYS A 41 16.96 -10.42 4.27
N ILE A 42 15.66 -10.52 4.06
CA ILE A 42 14.80 -9.34 3.86
C ILE A 42 14.57 -8.61 5.18
N ALA A 43 14.31 -9.29 6.30
CA ALA A 43 14.08 -8.69 7.61
C ALA A 43 15.28 -7.84 8.06
N TYR A 44 16.50 -8.39 7.98
CA TYR A 44 17.75 -7.74 8.36
C TYR A 44 18.35 -6.80 7.30
N ALA A 45 17.81 -6.77 6.08
CA ALA A 45 18.20 -5.74 5.11
C ALA A 45 17.76 -4.35 5.59
N ALA A 46 18.49 -3.29 5.23
CA ALA A 46 18.11 -1.93 5.61
C ALA A 46 16.83 -1.47 4.89
N PRO A 47 15.90 -0.75 5.56
CA PRO A 47 15.85 -0.51 7.01
C PRO A 47 15.45 -1.79 7.76
N GLN A 48 16.15 -2.09 8.85
CA GLN A 48 16.01 -3.36 9.54
C GLN A 48 14.64 -3.46 10.23
N ARG A 49 13.98 -4.61 10.03
CA ARG A 49 12.67 -4.95 10.62
C ARG A 49 12.68 -6.43 10.99
N PRO A 50 13.44 -6.83 12.03
CA PRO A 50 13.49 -8.22 12.49
C PRO A 50 12.13 -8.68 13.03
N ASP A 51 11.29 -7.76 13.49
CA ASP A 51 9.91 -7.99 13.92
C ASP A 51 9.04 -8.65 12.83
N LEU A 52 9.37 -8.44 11.56
CA LEU A 52 8.60 -8.98 10.42
C LEU A 52 9.10 -10.35 9.95
N GLU A 53 10.13 -10.94 10.57
CA GLU A 53 10.76 -12.17 10.05
C GLU A 53 9.76 -13.33 9.89
N ASP A 54 8.94 -13.60 10.91
CA ASP A 54 7.95 -14.68 10.88
C ASP A 54 6.84 -14.42 9.84
N ASP A 55 6.38 -13.18 9.73
CA ASP A 55 5.37 -12.77 8.73
C ASP A 55 5.92 -12.92 7.31
N LEU A 56 7.18 -12.51 7.11
CA LEU A 56 7.88 -12.68 5.84
C LEU A 56 8.04 -14.17 5.52
N PHE A 57 8.35 -15.02 6.50
CA PHE A 57 8.41 -16.46 6.28
C PHE A 57 7.05 -17.05 5.88
N GLN A 58 5.95 -16.63 6.50
CA GLN A 58 4.61 -17.04 6.11
C GLN A 58 4.29 -16.60 4.68
N ILE A 59 4.62 -15.37 4.30
CA ILE A 59 4.41 -14.86 2.94
C ILE A 59 5.24 -15.63 1.91
N ALA A 60 6.47 -16.01 2.26
CA ALA A 60 7.30 -16.85 1.42
C ALA A 60 6.64 -18.21 1.15
N SER A 61 6.09 -18.82 2.22
CA SER A 61 5.38 -20.11 2.17
C SER A 61 4.09 -20.04 1.34
N LEU A 62 3.26 -19.00 1.54
CA LEU A 62 2.06 -18.76 0.75
C LEU A 62 2.40 -18.53 -0.73
N THR A 63 3.45 -17.76 -1.01
CA THR A 63 3.90 -17.51 -2.38
C THR A 63 4.32 -18.81 -3.07
N LEU A 64 5.01 -19.71 -2.35
CA LEU A 64 5.35 -21.04 -2.85
C LEU A 64 4.10 -21.85 -3.19
N ILE A 65 3.08 -21.87 -2.32
CA ILE A 65 1.83 -22.60 -2.55
C ILE A 65 1.05 -22.03 -3.74
N GLU A 66 0.92 -20.70 -3.82
CA GLU A 66 0.12 -20.05 -4.87
C GLU A 66 0.78 -20.06 -6.25
N LYS A 67 2.10 -19.91 -6.29
CA LYS A 67 2.84 -19.69 -7.54
C LYS A 67 3.58 -20.95 -7.97
N GLY A 68 3.90 -21.86 -7.05
CA GLY A 68 4.56 -23.13 -7.33
C GLY A 68 3.85 -23.96 -8.40
N PRO A 69 2.52 -24.20 -8.31
CA PRO A 69 1.76 -24.96 -9.31
C PRO A 69 1.72 -24.34 -10.71
N LYS A 70 2.14 -23.07 -10.82
CA LYS A 70 2.25 -22.37 -12.10
C LYS A 70 3.54 -22.67 -12.84
N PHE A 71 4.48 -23.41 -12.24
CA PHE A 71 5.70 -23.84 -12.90
C PHE A 71 5.39 -24.79 -14.08
N ASN A 72 6.12 -24.63 -15.17
CA ASN A 72 6.02 -25.46 -16.37
C ASN A 72 7.40 -26.10 -16.61
N PRO A 73 7.56 -27.40 -16.33
CA PRO A 73 8.84 -28.08 -16.56
C PRO A 73 9.19 -28.19 -18.05
N ALA A 74 8.21 -28.12 -18.95
CA ALA A 74 8.41 -28.15 -20.40
C ALA A 74 8.66 -26.76 -21.01
N HIS A 75 8.87 -25.73 -20.20
CA HIS A 75 9.16 -24.39 -20.71
C HIS A 75 10.51 -24.38 -21.46
N HIS A 76 10.53 -23.76 -22.65
CA HIS A 76 11.70 -23.69 -23.55
C HIS A 76 12.98 -23.10 -22.93
N SER A 77 12.87 -22.39 -21.79
CA SER A 77 14.03 -21.85 -21.08
C SER A 77 14.81 -22.89 -20.28
N GLY A 78 14.26 -24.10 -20.06
CA GLY A 78 14.91 -25.15 -19.25
C GLY A 78 15.19 -24.77 -17.80
N ALA A 79 14.53 -23.72 -17.29
CA ALA A 79 14.79 -23.22 -15.94
C ALA A 79 14.18 -24.17 -14.90
N GLY A 80 14.97 -24.56 -13.90
CA GLY A 80 14.49 -25.39 -12.79
C GLY A 80 13.46 -24.67 -11.91
N PHE A 81 12.73 -25.45 -11.09
CA PHE A 81 11.68 -24.95 -10.20
C PHE A 81 12.19 -23.85 -9.25
N GLY A 82 13.36 -24.04 -8.64
CA GLY A 82 13.99 -23.03 -7.77
C GLY A 82 14.22 -21.69 -8.47
N THR A 83 14.73 -21.73 -9.71
CA THR A 83 14.95 -20.54 -10.55
C THR A 83 13.65 -19.83 -10.90
N PHE A 84 12.56 -20.59 -11.06
CA PHE A 84 11.23 -20.03 -11.30
C PHE A 84 10.63 -19.37 -10.05
N ILE A 85 10.74 -20.01 -8.89
CA ILE A 85 9.98 -19.60 -7.70
C ILE A 85 10.72 -18.58 -6.83
N ARG A 86 12.05 -18.65 -6.72
CA ARG A 86 12.84 -17.74 -5.88
C ARG A 86 12.62 -16.25 -6.20
N PRO A 87 12.65 -15.79 -7.47
CA PRO A 87 12.38 -14.39 -7.78
C PRO A 87 10.97 -13.92 -7.39
N ARG A 88 9.99 -14.84 -7.39
CA ARG A 88 8.60 -14.53 -7.00
C ARG A 88 8.49 -14.39 -5.50
N ILE A 89 9.13 -15.27 -4.74
CA ILE A 89 9.25 -15.17 -3.28
C ILE A 89 9.93 -13.86 -2.90
N CYS A 90 11.15 -13.59 -3.39
CA CYS A 90 11.85 -12.36 -3.05
C CYS A 90 11.05 -11.10 -3.43
N GLY A 91 10.34 -11.14 -4.57
CA GLY A 91 9.46 -10.06 -4.98
C GLY A 91 8.30 -9.81 -4.01
N ALA A 92 7.65 -10.88 -3.53
CA ALA A 92 6.59 -10.78 -2.53
C ALA A 92 7.11 -10.23 -1.18
N LEU A 93 8.26 -10.73 -0.71
CA LEU A 93 8.87 -10.27 0.55
C LEU A 93 9.29 -8.80 0.50
N MET A 94 9.94 -8.38 -0.59
CA MET A 94 10.32 -6.98 -0.78
C MET A 94 9.11 -6.05 -0.84
N HIS A 95 8.05 -6.49 -1.53
CA HIS A 95 6.80 -5.73 -1.60
C HIS A 95 6.18 -5.59 -0.21
N GLU A 96 6.12 -6.68 0.56
CA GLU A 96 5.55 -6.64 1.91
C GLU A 96 6.35 -5.72 2.82
N LYS A 97 7.67 -5.91 2.89
CA LYS A 97 8.53 -5.05 3.71
C LYS A 97 8.37 -3.58 3.32
N SER A 98 8.30 -3.27 2.03
CA SER A 98 8.08 -1.89 1.57
C SER A 98 6.71 -1.35 1.99
N ARG A 99 5.67 -2.20 1.97
CA ARG A 99 4.32 -1.87 2.42
C ARG A 99 4.29 -1.55 3.91
N GLU A 100 4.89 -2.40 4.74
CA GLU A 100 4.95 -2.22 6.19
C GLU A 100 5.78 -0.99 6.59
N LEU A 101 6.91 -0.76 5.93
CA LEU A 101 7.68 0.47 6.14
C LEU A 101 6.87 1.73 5.80
N THR A 102 6.09 1.68 4.73
CA THR A 102 5.20 2.79 4.34
C THR A 102 4.10 3.00 5.38
N ARG A 103 3.53 1.93 5.95
CA ARG A 103 2.53 2.00 7.02
C ARG A 103 3.12 2.59 8.31
N SER A 104 4.23 2.04 8.79
CA SER A 104 4.88 2.55 10.00
C SER A 104 5.31 4.02 9.88
N THR A 105 5.73 4.46 8.68
CA THR A 105 6.06 5.88 8.44
C THR A 105 4.83 6.80 8.51
N ARG A 106 3.63 6.30 8.18
CA ARG A 106 2.38 7.07 8.25
C ARG A 106 1.80 7.11 9.66
N GLU A 107 2.03 6.05 10.44
CA GLU A 107 1.54 5.93 11.81
C GLU A 107 2.45 6.67 12.81
N PHE A 108 3.73 6.86 12.50
CA PHE A 108 4.65 7.69 13.27
C PHE A 108 5.24 8.82 12.40
N PRO A 109 4.60 10.00 12.34
CA PRO A 109 5.27 11.21 11.90
C PRO A 109 6.47 11.43 12.83
N SER A 110 7.67 11.30 12.28
CA SER A 110 8.93 11.52 13.00
C SER A 110 8.90 12.89 13.68
N CYS A 111 8.62 12.93 14.98
CA CYS A 111 8.78 14.12 15.78
C CYS A 111 10.27 14.30 15.98
N GLY A 112 10.89 15.16 15.16
CA GLY A 112 12.29 15.53 15.26
C GLY A 112 12.56 16.26 16.56
N GLY A 113 12.73 15.51 17.65
CA GLY A 113 13.25 15.98 18.92
C GLY A 113 14.72 15.60 19.03
N THR A 114 15.60 16.59 18.85
CA THR A 114 17.01 16.53 19.23
C THR A 114 17.19 15.93 20.63
N SER A 115 17.76 14.72 20.72
CA SER A 115 18.10 14.09 21.99
C SER A 115 19.40 14.71 22.51
N ASN A 116 19.32 15.45 23.61
CA ASN A 116 20.48 15.95 24.34
C ASN A 116 21.06 14.80 25.21
N PRO A 117 22.36 14.46 25.14
CA PRO A 117 22.89 13.21 25.70
C PRO A 117 23.46 13.35 27.12
N TYR A 118 22.78 14.06 28.01
CA TYR A 118 23.16 14.09 29.43
C TYR A 118 21.91 14.13 30.29
N GLU A 119 21.51 12.99 30.84
CA GLU A 119 21.23 12.87 32.27
C GLU A 119 21.08 11.39 32.64
N ASP A 120 22.05 10.95 33.44
CA ASP A 120 22.07 9.73 34.22
C ASP A 120 21.49 10.06 35.60
N SER A 121 20.42 9.37 36.02
CA SER A 121 20.20 9.00 37.42
C SER A 121 18.92 8.19 37.60
N ASP A 122 19.11 7.06 38.25
CA ASP A 122 18.12 6.16 38.82
C ASP A 122 17.01 6.88 39.61
N ALA A 123 15.76 6.68 39.19
CA ALA A 123 14.60 6.55 40.06
C ALA A 123 13.40 6.01 39.27
N GLU A 124 13.03 4.76 39.52
CA GLU A 124 11.71 4.23 39.16
C GLU A 124 10.63 5.04 39.88
N VAL A 125 9.95 5.91 39.13
CA VAL A 125 8.57 6.30 39.43
C VAL A 125 7.80 6.05 38.15
N ASN A 126 6.80 5.17 38.24
CA ASN A 126 5.80 4.89 37.21
C ASN A 126 5.08 6.19 36.77
N GLN A 127 5.74 7.02 35.96
CA GLN A 127 5.16 8.17 35.24
C GLN A 127 4.72 7.78 33.82
N ASP A 128 4.98 6.54 33.39
CA ASP A 128 4.88 6.15 31.98
C ASP A 128 3.44 5.94 31.50
N ILE A 129 2.49 5.69 32.40
CA ILE A 129 1.07 5.57 32.03
C ILE A 129 0.42 6.95 31.84
N GLY A 130 0.90 8.00 32.52
CA GLY A 130 0.36 9.37 32.38
C GLY A 130 0.68 10.02 31.04
N ARG A 131 1.88 9.76 30.49
CA ARG A 131 2.33 10.30 29.20
C ARG A 131 1.65 9.67 27.98
N LEU A 132 1.08 8.46 28.11
CA LEU A 132 0.37 7.78 27.02
C LEU A 132 -0.97 8.44 26.66
N TRP A 133 -1.50 9.33 27.50
CA TRP A 133 -2.77 10.02 27.29
C TRP A 133 -2.63 11.52 26.99
N GLU A 134 -1.41 12.08 27.06
CA GLU A 134 -1.10 13.47 26.71
C GLU A 134 -0.52 13.59 25.29
N VAL A 135 -0.95 12.74 24.36
CA VAL A 135 -0.77 13.05 22.95
C VAL A 135 -1.87 14.03 22.59
N PRO A 136 -1.57 15.32 22.32
CA PRO A 136 -2.59 16.24 21.82
C PRO A 136 -3.12 15.62 20.54
N ASP A 137 -4.40 15.29 20.49
CA ASP A 137 -4.99 14.71 19.28
C ASP A 137 -5.04 15.81 18.22
N PRO A 138 -4.15 15.78 17.21
CA PRO A 138 -4.17 16.80 16.17
C PRO A 138 -5.43 16.68 15.30
N ARG A 139 -6.18 15.55 15.38
CA ARG A 139 -7.49 15.41 14.76
C ARG A 139 -8.57 16.13 15.55
N ALA A 140 -8.51 16.14 16.88
CA ALA A 140 -9.44 16.93 17.69
C ALA A 140 -9.27 18.43 17.39
N GLU A 141 -8.03 18.93 17.28
CA GLU A 141 -7.78 20.32 16.87
C GLU A 141 -8.20 20.57 15.42
N PHE A 142 -7.93 19.65 14.48
CA PHE A 142 -8.38 19.76 13.09
C PHE A 142 -9.90 19.74 12.95
N GLU A 143 -10.61 18.88 13.69
CA GLU A 143 -12.07 18.83 13.70
C GLU A 143 -12.64 20.12 14.28
N THR A 144 -12.01 20.68 15.31
CA THR A 144 -12.40 21.97 15.90
C THR A 144 -12.13 23.14 14.93
N GLU A 145 -11.03 23.09 14.17
CA GLU A 145 -10.67 24.05 13.12
C GLU A 145 -11.57 23.92 11.87
N LEU A 146 -12.02 22.70 11.55
CA LEU A 146 -12.94 22.41 10.45
C LEU A 146 -14.37 22.86 10.79
N VAL A 147 -14.79 22.68 12.04
CA VAL A 147 -16.04 23.25 12.58
C VAL A 147 -15.96 24.79 12.66
N ARG A 148 -14.78 25.37 12.91
CA ARG A 148 -14.53 26.82 12.82
C ARG A 148 -14.46 27.37 11.39
N ASN A 149 -14.27 26.53 10.38
CA ASN A 149 -14.16 26.95 8.98
C ASN A 149 -15.54 27.28 8.34
N ILE A 150 -16.15 28.34 8.85
CA ILE A 150 -17.23 29.10 8.19
C ILE A 150 -16.80 29.47 6.73
N SER A 151 -15.50 29.55 6.46
CA SER A 151 -14.87 29.70 5.14
C SER A 151 -15.19 28.57 4.15
N PHE A 152 -15.29 27.31 4.60
CA PHE A 152 -15.59 26.20 3.68
C PHE A 152 -17.07 26.15 3.31
N ASN A 153 -17.97 26.37 4.27
CA ASN A 153 -19.42 26.45 3.99
C ASN A 153 -19.77 27.65 3.08
N THR A 154 -19.01 28.74 3.14
CA THR A 154 -19.17 29.89 2.23
C THR A 154 -18.48 29.69 0.88
N ALA A 155 -17.40 28.90 0.81
CA ALA A 155 -16.71 28.57 -0.44
C ALA A 155 -17.35 27.41 -1.22
N LEU A 156 -17.98 26.45 -0.54
CA LEU A 156 -18.60 25.27 -1.15
C LEU A 156 -19.64 25.63 -2.23
N PRO A 157 -20.56 26.58 -2.02
CA PRO A 157 -21.47 27.01 -3.08
C PRO A 157 -20.76 27.61 -4.30
N LYS A 158 -19.60 28.28 -4.10
CA LYS A 158 -18.79 28.84 -5.20
C LYS A 158 -18.05 27.73 -5.96
N LEU A 159 -17.57 26.71 -5.25
CA LEU A 159 -16.93 25.53 -5.82
C LEU A 159 -17.92 24.69 -6.62
N LEU A 160 -19.14 24.47 -6.09
CA LEU A 160 -20.19 23.71 -6.76
C LEU A 160 -20.64 24.38 -8.06
N LYS A 161 -20.68 25.72 -8.14
CA LYS A 161 -20.98 26.45 -9.39
C LYS A 161 -19.98 26.18 -10.53
N MET A 162 -18.78 25.66 -10.24
CA MET A 162 -17.79 25.28 -11.27
C MET A 162 -17.99 23.87 -11.82
N LEU A 163 -18.81 23.05 -11.15
CA LEU A 163 -19.16 21.71 -11.60
C LEU A 163 -20.40 21.78 -12.49
N THR A 164 -20.45 20.91 -13.49
CA THR A 164 -21.67 20.68 -14.27
C THR A 164 -22.74 20.04 -13.40
N PRO A 165 -24.04 20.13 -13.76
CA PRO A 165 -25.13 19.52 -12.96
C PRO A 165 -24.89 18.03 -12.68
N ARG A 166 -24.36 17.31 -13.68
CA ARG A 166 -24.07 15.89 -13.55
C ARG A 166 -22.89 15.58 -12.63
N GLU A 167 -21.90 16.47 -12.57
CA GLU A 167 -20.78 16.38 -11.64
C GLU A 167 -21.18 16.72 -10.20
N GLN A 168 -22.14 17.64 -10.03
CA GLN A 168 -22.72 17.97 -8.72
C GLN A 168 -23.50 16.79 -8.14
N GLU A 169 -24.27 16.07 -8.97
CA GLU A 169 -24.98 14.84 -8.56
C GLU A 169 -23.99 13.76 -8.09
N VAL A 170 -22.93 13.50 -8.86
CA VAL A 170 -21.87 12.56 -8.46
C VAL A 170 -21.20 13.01 -7.16
N PHE A 171 -20.92 14.31 -7.02
CA PHE A 171 -20.33 14.86 -5.79
C PHE A 171 -21.25 14.71 -4.57
N ALA A 172 -22.57 14.87 -4.73
CA ALA A 172 -23.54 14.65 -3.67
C ALA A 172 -23.53 13.20 -3.17
N CYS A 173 -23.47 12.24 -4.10
CA CYS A 173 -23.34 10.83 -3.77
C CYS A 173 -22.02 10.49 -3.04
N LEU A 174 -20.91 11.12 -3.47
CA LEU A 174 -19.62 10.97 -2.79
C LEU A 174 -19.65 11.53 -1.36
N ARG A 175 -20.38 12.62 -1.10
CA ARG A 175 -20.54 13.16 0.27
C ARG A 175 -21.31 12.23 1.20
N THR A 176 -22.16 11.37 0.66
CA THR A 176 -22.90 10.35 1.42
C THR A 176 -22.16 9.03 1.54
N ASP A 177 -20.85 9.02 1.27
CA ASP A 177 -19.95 7.85 1.35
C ASP A 177 -20.37 6.66 0.47
N GLN A 178 -21.08 6.93 -0.63
CA GLN A 178 -21.46 5.90 -1.59
C GLN A 178 -20.25 5.44 -2.42
N ARG A 179 -20.14 4.14 -2.64
CA ARG A 179 -19.09 3.55 -3.49
C ARG A 179 -19.40 3.80 -4.97
N ASN A 180 -18.38 3.85 -5.82
CA ASN A 180 -18.56 4.14 -7.25
C ASN A 180 -19.52 3.19 -7.98
N CYS A 181 -19.64 1.93 -7.54
CA CYS A 181 -20.63 0.99 -8.05
C CYS A 181 -22.07 1.39 -7.66
N GLU A 182 -22.29 1.85 -6.44
CA GLU A 182 -23.60 2.32 -5.94
C GLU A 182 -24.01 3.63 -6.62
N ILE A 183 -23.04 4.50 -6.92
CA ILE A 183 -23.25 5.73 -7.70
C ILE A 183 -23.63 5.40 -9.14
N ALA A 184 -22.99 4.37 -9.73
CA ALA A 184 -23.29 3.92 -11.09
C ALA A 184 -24.73 3.40 -11.20
N GLU A 185 -25.19 2.66 -10.21
CA GLU A 185 -26.58 2.19 -10.10
C GLU A 185 -27.56 3.37 -9.87
N THR A 186 -27.27 4.24 -8.91
CA THR A 186 -28.13 5.39 -8.55
C THR A 186 -28.31 6.37 -9.71
N LEU A 187 -27.23 6.64 -10.46
CA LEU A 187 -27.26 7.58 -11.59
C LEU A 187 -27.49 6.90 -12.94
N THR A 188 -27.70 5.58 -12.99
CA THR A 188 -27.86 4.79 -14.23
C THR A 188 -26.73 5.02 -15.24
N LEU A 189 -25.49 5.01 -14.75
CA LEU A 189 -24.26 5.17 -15.54
C LEU A 189 -23.41 3.90 -15.48
N SER A 190 -22.45 3.77 -16.39
CA SER A 190 -21.43 2.74 -16.25
C SER A 190 -20.41 3.11 -15.17
N GLU A 191 -19.87 2.12 -14.47
CA GLU A 191 -18.85 2.32 -13.43
C GLU A 191 -17.60 3.05 -13.98
N ALA A 192 -17.20 2.72 -15.21
CA ALA A 192 -16.12 3.41 -15.90
C ALA A 192 -16.41 4.91 -16.11
N ARG A 193 -17.67 5.26 -16.40
CA ARG A 193 -18.09 6.66 -16.55
C ARG A 193 -18.12 7.38 -15.20
N VAL A 194 -18.55 6.71 -14.13
CA VAL A 194 -18.50 7.26 -12.77
C VAL A 194 -17.05 7.53 -12.35
N ASN A 195 -16.14 6.57 -12.54
CA ASN A 195 -14.72 6.75 -12.23
C ASN A 195 -14.10 7.96 -12.96
N GLN A 196 -14.47 8.18 -14.22
CA GLN A 196 -14.07 9.39 -14.96
C GLN A 196 -14.64 10.66 -14.32
N LEU A 197 -15.94 10.67 -13.98
CA LEU A 197 -16.59 11.83 -13.37
C LEU A 197 -16.01 12.15 -11.99
N VAL A 198 -15.74 11.15 -11.16
CA VAL A 198 -15.07 11.31 -9.85
C VAL A 198 -13.69 11.94 -10.02
N THR A 199 -12.92 11.46 -11.00
CA THR A 199 -11.60 12.03 -11.32
C THR A 199 -11.71 13.49 -11.78
N GLN A 200 -12.70 13.80 -12.62
CA GLN A 200 -12.95 15.16 -13.12
C GLN A 200 -13.41 16.12 -12.02
N VAL A 201 -14.34 15.68 -11.16
CA VAL A 201 -14.82 16.42 -9.99
C VAL A 201 -13.66 16.73 -9.05
N THR A 202 -12.85 15.73 -8.72
CA THR A 202 -11.68 15.90 -7.83
C THR A 202 -10.71 16.92 -8.40
N GLN A 203 -10.33 16.78 -9.67
CA GLN A 203 -9.40 17.73 -10.31
C GLN A 203 -9.95 19.16 -10.38
N LYS A 204 -11.24 19.32 -10.69
CA LYS A 204 -11.89 20.64 -10.76
C LYS A 204 -11.97 21.30 -9.38
N LEU A 205 -12.37 20.54 -8.37
CA LEU A 205 -12.47 21.03 -7.00
C LEU A 205 -11.10 21.36 -6.42
N THR A 206 -10.06 20.55 -6.65
CA THR A 206 -8.69 20.85 -6.21
C THR A 206 -8.18 22.15 -6.84
N ARG A 207 -8.33 22.31 -8.17
CA ARG A 207 -7.92 23.55 -8.84
C ARG A 207 -8.69 24.77 -8.36
N ALA A 208 -9.99 24.62 -8.10
CA ALA A 208 -10.82 25.70 -7.61
C ALA A 208 -10.51 26.04 -6.13
N ALA A 209 -10.18 25.05 -5.30
CA ALA A 209 -9.72 25.25 -3.93
C ALA A 209 -8.38 25.98 -3.88
N GLN A 210 -7.41 25.61 -4.75
CA GLN A 210 -6.13 26.31 -4.90
C GLN A 210 -6.32 27.78 -5.30
N ARG A 211 -7.24 28.06 -6.23
CA ARG A 211 -7.57 29.44 -6.64
C ARG A 211 -8.21 30.27 -5.53
N LEU A 212 -8.90 29.63 -4.59
CA LEU A 212 -9.54 30.28 -3.45
C LEU A 212 -8.63 30.34 -2.22
N GLY A 213 -7.38 29.86 -2.31
CA GLY A 213 -6.44 29.84 -1.18
C GLY A 213 -6.82 28.84 -0.08
N LEU A 214 -7.66 27.85 -0.39
CA LEU A 214 -8.12 26.84 0.56
C LEU A 214 -7.24 25.58 0.59
N ALA A 215 -6.29 25.47 -0.35
CA ALA A 215 -5.34 24.37 -0.45
C ALA A 215 -4.04 24.89 -1.07
N GLU A 216 -2.89 24.46 -0.54
CA GLU A 216 -1.54 24.70 -1.11
C GLU A 216 -1.28 23.79 -2.33
#